data_AF-A0A3A8H688-F1
#
_entry.id   AF-A0A3A8H688-F1
#
_cell.length_a   1.000
_cell.length_b   1.000
_cell.length_c   1.000
_cell.angle_alpha   90.00
_cell.angle_beta   90.00
_cell.angle_gamma   90.00
#
_symmetry.space_group_name_H-M   'P 1'
#
loop_
_entity.id
_entity.type
_entity.pdbx_description
1 polymer ?
#
loop_
_entity_poly.entity_id
_entity_poly.type
_entity_poly.pdbx_seq_one_letter_code
_entity_poly.pdbx_strand_id
1 'polypeptide(L)' 'MGTLLYGRLWTADGNLVIRYTELRLPNGDVHPVCISVGEEGPEPGYEGSKPGAVQYSRTANAFAVKRWP' A
#
# COMPACT_ATOMS: atom_id res chain seq x y z
N MET A 1 16.76 -13.15 -5.55
CA MET A 1 16.95 -12.29 -4.37
C MET A 1 16.00 -11.11 -4.48
N GLY A 2 15.36 -10.71 -3.39
CA GLY A 2 14.44 -9.56 -3.39
C GLY A 2 14.25 -9.01 -1.98
N THR A 3 13.80 -7.76 -1.90
CA THR A 3 13.46 -7.07 -0.66
C THR A 3 11.99 -7.34 -0.33
N LEU A 4 11.71 -7.75 0.90
CA LEU A 4 10.33 -7.91 1.38
C LEU A 4 9.83 -6.60 1.96
N LEU A 5 8.57 -6.26 1.69
CA LEU A 5 7.89 -5.11 2.27
C LEU A 5 6.79 -5.60 3.21
N TYR A 6 6.76 -5.05 4.42
CA TYR A 6 5.75 -5.33 5.44
C TYR A 6 4.96 -4.08 5.76
N GLY A 7 3.66 -4.25 5.96
CA GLY A 7 2.74 -3.14 6.04
C GLY A 7 1.33 -3.54 6.43
N ARG A 8 0.42 -2.58 6.26
CA ARG A 8 -1.02 -2.75 6.49
C ARG A 8 -1.77 -2.45 5.21
N LEU A 9 -2.81 -3.24 4.98
CA LEU A 9 -3.81 -3.04 3.94
C LEU A 9 -5.17 -2.98 4.62
N TRP A 10 -5.97 -1.98 4.30
CA TRP A 10 -7.34 -1.85 4.78
C TRP A 10 -8.20 -1.06 3.79
N THR A 11 -9.51 -1.06 4.03
CA THR A 11 -10.47 -0.26 3.27
C THR A 11 -10.94 0.93 4.10
N ALA A 12 -11.14 2.09 3.46
CA ALA A 12 -11.66 3.30 4.08
C ALA A 12 -12.57 4.04 3.10
N ASP A 13 -13.86 4.13 3.42
CA ASP A 13 -14.86 4.88 2.63
C ASP A 13 -14.87 4.54 1.12
N GLY A 14 -14.76 3.26 0.79
CA GLY A 14 -14.72 2.79 -0.61
C GLY A 14 -13.34 2.87 -1.28
N ASN A 15 -12.32 3.31 -0.55
CA ASN A 15 -10.93 3.36 -1.01
C ASN A 15 -10.12 2.18 -0.45
N LEU A 16 -9.12 1.75 -1.22
CA LEU A 16 -8.08 0.85 -0.77
C LEU A 16 -6.92 1.68 -0.21
N VAL A 17 -6.44 1.31 0.97
CA VAL A 17 -5.24 1.90 1.57
C VAL A 17 -4.20 0.81 1.79
N ILE A 18 -2.99 1.03 1.28
CA ILE A 18 -1.84 0.16 1.51
C ILE A 18 -0.67 1.03 1.94
N ARG A 19 -0.12 0.74 3.12
CA ARG A 19 1.07 1.42 3.64
C ARG A 19 2.09 0.39 4.11
N TYR A 20 3.29 0.42 3.53
CA TYR A 20 4.42 -0.36 4.01
C TYR A 20 5.28 0.47 4.96
N THR A 21 5.58 -0.11 6.11
CA THR A 21 6.30 0.55 7.21
C THR A 21 7.67 -0.06 7.47
N GLU A 22 7.95 -1.24 6.92
CA GLU A 22 9.20 -1.97 7.11
C GLU A 22 9.63 -2.61 5.79
N LEU A 23 10.93 -2.58 5.50
CA LEU A 23 11.56 -3.42 4.50
C LEU A 23 12.56 -4.39 5.12
N ARG A 24 12.69 -5.58 4.53
CA ARG A 24 13.71 -6.56 4.88
C ARG A 24 14.55 -6.90 3.65
N LEU A 25 15.84 -6.58 3.71
CA LEU A 25 16.81 -6.84 2.65
C LEU A 25 17.18 -8.34 2.59
N PRO A 26 17.72 -8.84 1.45
CA PRO A 26 18.11 -10.24 1.31
C PRO A 26 19.14 -10.74 2.33
N ASN A 27 19.94 -9.85 2.91
CA ASN A 27 20.93 -10.15 3.95
C ASN A 27 20.31 -10.22 5.36
N GLY A 28 19.00 -9.95 5.50
CA GLY A 28 18.29 -9.96 6.77
C GLY A 28 18.13 -8.59 7.43
N ASP A 29 18.78 -7.55 6.93
CA ASP A 29 18.68 -6.21 7.50
C ASP A 29 17.25 -5.66 7.40
N VAL A 30 16.82 -4.98 8.45
CA VAL A 30 15.46 -4.44 8.60
C VAL A 30 15.52 -2.92 8.76
N HIS A 31 14.75 -2.20 7.94
CA HIS A 31 14.70 -0.75 7.96
C HIS A 31 13.27 -0.22 7.95
N PRO A 32 12.97 0.86 8.70
CA PRO A 32 11.69 1.54 8.60
C PRO A 32 11.59 2.26 7.25
N VAL A 33 10.40 2.23 6.65
CA VAL A 33 10.11 2.93 5.39
C VAL A 33 8.76 3.63 5.41
N CYS A 34 8.58 4.58 4.51
CA CYS A 34 7.30 5.19 4.22
C CYS A 34 6.97 4.96 2.74
N ILE A 35 6.24 3.88 2.43
CA ILE A 35 5.80 3.58 1.06
C ILE A 35 4.28 3.47 1.04
N SER A 36 3.64 4.27 0.19
CA SER A 36 2.20 4.23 -0.07
C SER A 36 1.93 3.59 -1.43
N VAL A 37 0.87 2.81 -1.56
CA VAL A 37 0.30 2.52 -2.89
C VAL A 37 -0.65 3.66 -3.23
N GLY A 38 -0.47 4.25 -4.40
CA GLY A 38 -1.10 5.52 -4.77
C GLY A 38 -0.23 6.73 -4.37
N GLU A 39 0.02 7.63 -5.31
CA GLU A 39 0.90 8.80 -5.12
C GLU A 39 0.25 9.83 -4.19
N GLU A 40 -1.06 10.03 -4.35
CA GLU A 40 -1.86 10.98 -3.58
C GLU A 40 -2.59 10.32 -2.39
N GLY A 41 -2.36 9.02 -2.16
CA GLY A 41 -2.86 8.29 -1.00
C GLY A 41 -3.90 7.22 -1.32
N PRO A 42 -4.96 7.07 -0.48
CA PRO A 42 -5.99 6.07 -0.69
C PRO A 42 -6.52 6.04 -2.12
N GLU A 43 -6.55 4.85 -2.71
CA GLU A 43 -6.93 4.69 -4.11
C GLU A 43 -8.40 4.26 -4.18
N PRO A 44 -9.24 4.91 -5.00
CA PRO A 44 -10.63 4.54 -5.12
C PRO A 44 -10.77 3.14 -5.70
N GLY A 45 -11.71 2.37 -5.15
CA GLY A 45 -12.12 1.10 -5.75
C GLY A 45 -12.69 1.30 -7.15
N TYR A 46 -12.67 0.23 -7.94
CA TYR A 46 -13.36 0.21 -9.22
C TYR A 46 -14.86 0.45 -9.06
N GLU A 47 -15.44 1.10 -10.06
CA GLU A 47 -16.88 1.29 -10.18
C GLU A 47 -17.60 -0.07 -10.09
N GLY A 48 -18.69 -0.13 -9.31
CA GLY A 48 -19.41 -1.38 -9.06
C GLY A 48 -18.88 -2.23 -7.90
N SER A 49 -17.87 -1.76 -7.15
CA SER A 49 -17.49 -2.36 -5.87
C SER A 49 -18.71 -2.45 -4.93
N LYS A 50 -18.93 -3.62 -4.32
CA LYS A 50 -20.08 -3.84 -3.42
C LYS A 50 -19.94 -3.03 -2.13
N PRO A 51 -21.04 -2.63 -1.48
CA PRO A 51 -20.98 -2.04 -0.15
C PRO A 51 -20.18 -2.90 0.83
N GLY A 52 -19.19 -2.30 1.50
CA GLY A 52 -18.29 -3.01 2.43
C GLY A 52 -17.10 -3.73 1.78
N ALA A 53 -16.94 -3.67 0.46
CA ALA A 53 -15.81 -4.25 -0.27
C ALA A 53 -15.20 -3.24 -1.25
N VAL A 54 -13.92 -3.41 -1.56
CA VAL A 54 -13.19 -2.62 -2.55
C VAL A 54 -12.54 -3.56 -3.56
N GLN A 55 -12.89 -3.44 -4.83
CA GLN A 55 -12.16 -4.10 -5.91
C GLN A 55 -11.10 -3.14 -6.46
N TYR A 56 -9.88 -3.62 -6.63
CA TYR A 56 -8.77 -2.78 -7.07
C TYR A 56 -7.70 -3.60 -7.81
N SER A 57 -6.82 -2.91 -8.54
CA SER A 57 -5.73 -3.55 -9.29
C SER A 57 -4.73 -4.22 -8.35
N ARG A 58 -4.24 -5.40 -8.76
CA ARG A 58 -3.10 -6.06 -8.12
C ARG A 58 -1.73 -5.51 -8.56
N THR A 59 -1.70 -4.61 -9.55
CA THR A 59 -0.46 -4.11 -10.18
C THR A 59 -0.28 -2.61 -9.98
N ALA A 60 -0.79 -2.07 -8.88
CA ALA A 60 -0.70 -0.64 -8.59
C ALA A 60 0.73 -0.22 -8.19
N ASN A 61 1.04 1.04 -8.47
CA ASN A 61 2.35 1.61 -8.19
C ASN A 61 2.48 2.00 -6.72
N ALA A 62 3.67 1.75 -6.17
CA ALA A 62 4.03 2.16 -4.82
C ALA A 62 5.07 3.28 -4.86
N PHE A 63 4.89 4.28 -3.99
CA PHE A 63 5.69 5.51 -3.96
C PHE A 63 6.31 5.71 -2.58
N ALA A 64 7.59 6.11 -2.54
CA ALA A 64 8.21 6.55 -1.30
C ALA A 64 7.69 7.95 -0.94
N VAL A 65 7.11 8.10 0.25
CA VAL A 65 6.45 9.34 0.70
C VAL A 65 7.12 9.88 1.96
N LYS A 66 7.13 11.20 2.14
CA LYS A 66 7.69 11.86 3.34
C LYS A 66 6.76 11.79 4.55
N ARG A 67 5.46 11.72 4.30
CA ARG A 67 4.38 11.63 5.28
C ARG A 67 3.24 10.87 4.64
N TRP A 68 2.42 10.22 5.46
CA TRP A 68 1.25 9.54 4.94
C TRP A 68 0.27 10.56 4.36
N PRO A 69 -0.13 10.40 3.09
CA PRO A 69 -1.29 11.10 2.56
C PRO A 69 -2.55 10.65 3.28
#